data_AF-A0A482YSH9-F1
#
_entry.id   AF-A0A482YSH9-F1
#
_cell.length_a   1.000
_cell.length_b   1.000
_cell.length_c   1.000
_cell.angle_alpha   90.00
_cell.angle_beta   90.00
_cell.angle_gamma   90.00
#
_symmetry.space_group_name_H-M   'P 1'
#
loop_
_entity.id
_entity.type
_entity.pdbx_description
1 polymer ?
#
loop_
_entity_poly.entity_id
_entity_poly.type
_entity_poly.pdbx_seq_one_letter_code
_entity_poly.pdbx_strand_id
1 'polypeptide(L)' 'MYQDWSYLASVLDFTPQGGIEQKTSGQIVGWSLPKQPNTELVQNAIDNTVARHKPDANDLMFHSD' A
#
# COMPACT_ATOMS: atom_id res chain seq x y z
N MET A 1 27.83 9.20 -7.82
CA MET A 1 26.97 8.17 -7.22
C MET A 1 25.97 8.89 -6.33
N TYR A 2 24.66 8.71 -6.55
CA TYR A 2 23.59 9.37 -5.77
C TYR A 2 23.48 8.72 -4.38
N GLN A 3 24.11 9.30 -3.35
CA GLN A 3 24.25 8.67 -2.02
C GLN A 3 23.26 9.18 -0.93
N ASP A 4 22.45 10.20 -1.22
CA ASP A 4 21.61 10.87 -0.20
C ASP A 4 20.10 10.71 -0.40
N TRP A 5 19.66 9.93 -1.38
CA TRP A 5 18.23 9.75 -1.65
C TRP A 5 17.68 8.62 -0.78
N SER A 6 16.50 8.84 -0.22
CA SER A 6 15.74 7.79 0.46
C SER A 6 14.56 7.41 -0.42
N TYR A 7 14.25 6.13 -0.48
CA TYR A 7 13.19 5.60 -1.32
C TYR A 7 11.97 5.31 -0.44
N LEU A 8 10.78 5.61 -0.92
CA LEU A 8 9.52 5.34 -0.24
C LEU A 8 8.67 4.43 -1.13
N ALA A 9 8.22 3.31 -0.59
CA ALA A 9 7.03 2.64 -1.11
C ALA A 9 5.88 2.85 -0.15
N SER A 10 4.70 3.10 -0.71
CA SER A 10 3.44 3.24 0.02
C SER A 10 2.36 2.38 -0.63
N VAL A 11 1.48 1.85 0.20
CA VAL A 11 0.25 1.15 -0.20
C VAL A 11 -0.90 2.10 0.06
N LEU A 12 -1.70 2.34 -0.98
CA LEU A 12 -2.85 3.25 -0.96
C LEU A 12 -4.14 2.44 -1.00
N ASP A 13 -5.05 2.74 -0.09
CA ASP A 13 -6.40 2.19 -0.10
C ASP A 13 -7.32 3.10 -0.91
N PHE A 14 -7.86 2.54 -1.99
CA PHE A 14 -8.84 3.17 -2.87
C PHE A 14 -10.25 2.59 -2.67
N THR A 15 -10.51 1.92 -1.56
CA THR A 15 -11.86 1.46 -1.22
C THR A 15 -12.83 2.65 -1.25
N PRO A 16 -13.89 2.60 -2.06
CA PRO A 16 -14.91 3.63 -2.09
C PRO A 16 -15.57 3.73 -0.72
N GLN A 17 -15.68 4.94 -0.17
CA GLN A 17 -16.40 5.18 1.08
C GLN A 17 -17.66 5.99 0.80
N GLY A 18 -18.83 5.42 1.10
CA GLY A 18 -20.13 6.08 1.03
C GLY A 18 -20.95 5.76 -0.24
N GLY A 19 -22.29 5.84 -0.10
CA GLY A 19 -23.24 5.69 -1.22
C GLY A 19 -23.40 6.97 -2.05
N ILE A 20 -24.07 6.86 -3.22
CA ILE A 20 -24.39 7.86 -4.27
C ILE A 20 -23.28 8.81 -4.77
N GLU A 21 -22.30 9.19 -3.96
CA GLU A 21 -21.04 9.82 -4.36
C GLU A 21 -19.88 8.86 -4.03
N GLN A 22 -19.30 8.25 -5.06
CA GLN A 22 -18.11 7.43 -4.88
C GLN A 22 -16.91 8.33 -4.57
N LYS A 23 -16.59 8.48 -3.29
CA LYS A 23 -15.35 9.12 -2.85
C LYS A 23 -14.32 8.06 -2.51
N THR A 24 -13.21 8.09 -3.22
CA THR A 24 -12.07 7.23 -2.97
C THR A 24 -11.28 7.77 -1.77
N SER A 25 -11.05 6.93 -0.76
CA SER A 25 -10.35 7.35 0.47
C SER A 25 -8.93 7.86 0.22
N GLY A 26 -8.20 7.20 -0.70
CA GLY A 26 -6.83 7.56 -1.08
C GLY A 26 -5.85 7.50 0.10
N GLN A 27 -6.18 6.74 1.15
CA GLN A 27 -5.42 6.71 2.40
C GLN A 27 -4.18 5.83 2.26
N ILE A 28 -3.06 6.28 2.83
CA ILE A 28 -1.86 5.44 2.95
C ILE A 28 -2.08 4.44 4.08
N VAL A 29 -2.17 3.15 3.74
CA VAL A 29 -2.42 2.05 4.68
C VAL A 29 -1.16 1.24 5.02
N GLY A 30 -0.07 1.43 4.30
CA GLY A 30 1.25 0.93 4.68
C GLY A 30 2.38 1.60 3.91
N TRP A 31 3.59 1.47 4.43
CA TRP A 31 4.77 2.12 3.87
C TRP A 31 6.08 1.48 4.32
N SER A 32 7.15 1.73 3.56
CA SER A 32 8.55 1.37 3.89
C SER A 32 9.53 2.40 3.32
N LEU A 33 10.62 2.68 4.06
CA LEU A 33 11.60 3.73 3.73
C LEU A 33 13.07 3.27 3.78
N PRO A 34 13.55 2.47 2.81
CA PRO A 34 14.92 1.99 2.76
C PRO A 34 15.88 2.98 2.07
N LYS A 35 17.16 2.71 2.29
CA LYS A 35 18.28 3.42 1.64
C LYS A 35 18.58 2.93 0.21
N GLN A 36 17.97 1.84 -0.23
CA GLN A 36 18.20 1.24 -1.54
C GLN A 36 16.86 0.93 -2.25
N PRO A 37 16.76 1.15 -3.56
CA PRO A 37 15.55 0.84 -4.34
C PRO A 37 15.58 -0.63 -4.75
N ASN A 38 15.26 -1.54 -3.84
CA ASN A 38 15.25 -2.98 -4.09
C ASN A 38 13.82 -3.55 -4.06
N THR A 39 13.64 -4.81 -4.48
CA THR A 39 12.32 -5.47 -4.48
C THR A 39 11.75 -5.67 -3.08
N GLU A 40 12.61 -5.81 -2.07
CA GLU A 40 12.21 -5.90 -0.66
C GLU A 40 11.49 -4.64 -0.18
N LEU A 41 11.75 -3.47 -0.77
CA LEU A 41 11.05 -2.23 -0.45
C LEU A 41 9.53 -2.38 -0.54
N VAL A 42 9.06 -2.92 -1.67
CA VAL A 42 7.63 -3.10 -1.93
C VAL A 42 7.06 -4.17 -1.02
N GLN A 43 7.78 -5.28 -0.85
CA GLN A 43 7.35 -6.37 0.06
C GLN A 43 7.18 -5.84 1.49
N ASN A 44 8.13 -5.06 1.99
CA ASN A 44 8.07 -4.46 3.32
C ASN A 44 6.88 -3.52 3.50
N ALA A 45 6.50 -2.76 2.46
CA ALA A 45 5.33 -1.89 2.53
C ALA A 45 4.02 -2.70 2.57
N ILE A 46 3.94 -3.82 1.84
CA ILE A 46 2.80 -4.76 1.87
C ILE A 46 2.71 -5.44 3.24
N ASP A 47 3.83 -5.96 3.75
CA ASP A 47 3.88 -6.61 5.06
C ASP A 47 3.48 -5.64 6.17
N ASN A 48 3.89 -4.37 6.06
CA ASN A 48 3.47 -3.29 6.94
C ASN A 48 1.94 -3.07 6.90
N THR A 49 1.33 -3.07 5.71
CA THR A 49 -0.13 -2.99 5.55
C THR A 49 -0.83 -4.17 6.19
N VAL A 50 -0.39 -5.40 5.89
CA VAL A 50 -1.00 -6.65 6.41
C VAL A 50 -0.91 -6.70 7.93
N ALA A 51 0.23 -6.36 8.51
CA ALA A 51 0.42 -6.34 9.95
C ALA A 51 -0.48 -5.30 10.64
N ARG A 52 -0.72 -4.14 10.01
CA ARG A 52 -1.52 -3.05 10.57
C ARG A 52 -3.02 -3.25 10.44
N HIS A 53 -3.47 -3.69 9.27
CA HIS A 53 -4.89 -3.71 8.93
C HIS A 53 -5.50 -5.11 8.97
N LYS A 54 -4.67 -6.17 9.01
CA LYS A 54 -5.11 -7.58 8.93
C LYS A 54 -6.26 -7.74 7.93
N PRO A 55 -6.06 -7.31 6.67
CA PRO A 55 -7.12 -7.36 5.68
C PRO A 55 -7.66 -8.79 5.61
N ASP A 56 -8.98 -8.93 5.65
CA ASP A 56 -9.60 -10.24 5.50
C ASP A 56 -9.26 -10.74 4.09
N ALA A 57 -8.46 -11.80 4.01
CA ALA A 57 -7.96 -12.32 2.73
C ALA A 57 -9.10 -12.80 1.82
N ASN A 58 -10.30 -12.97 2.36
CA ASN A 58 -11.52 -13.30 1.62
C ASN A 58 -12.11 -12.10 0.84
N ASP A 59 -11.75 -10.86 1.20
CA ASP A 59 -12.24 -9.63 0.56
C ASP A 59 -11.27 -9.07 -0.50
N LEU A 60 -10.10 -9.70 -0.65
CA LEU A 60 -9.20 -9.52 -1.79
C LEU A 60 -9.73 -10.27 -3.01
N MET A 61 -10.95 -9.93 -3.45
CA MET A 61 -11.52 -10.39 -4.70
C MET A 61 -10.74 -9.73 -5.84
N PHE A 62 -9.72 -10.41 -6.35
CA PHE A 62 -9.14 -10.11 -7.64
C PHE A 62 -10.23 -10.34 -8.69
N HIS A 63 -10.94 -9.29 -9.05
CA HIS A 63 -11.78 -9.30 -10.24
C HIS A 63 -10.83 -9.31 -11.45
N SER A 64 -10.45 -10.51 -11.87
CA SER A 64 -9.89 -10.74 -13.20
C SER A 64 -11.00 -10.50 -14.21
N ASP A 65 -10.85 -9.45 -15.01
CA ASP A 65 -11.64 -9.20 -16.23
C ASP A 65 -11.37 -10.29 -17.29
#